data_AF-A0A2D5XRT1-F1
#
_entry.id   AF-A0A2D5XRT1-F1
#
_cell.length_a   1.000
_cell.length_b   1.000
_cell.length_c   1.000
_cell.angle_alpha   90.00
_cell.angle_beta   90.00
_cell.angle_gamma   90.00
#
_symmetry.space_group_name_H-M   'P 1'
#
loop_
_entity.id
_entity.type
_entity.pdbx_description
1 polymer ?
#
loop_
_entity_poly.entity_id
_entity_poly.type
_entity_poly.pdbx_seq_one_letter_code
_entity_poly.pdbx_strand_id
1 'polypeptide(L)'
;TVLTHPYLNIPTLGNDPWTTQETGGNSVDLLYEFQAAWVGNIPNGCVTAHFMSGASLGGGVAWLGVLCNDTFNFAVSGNIGAGVNFPVVQQPSNWDFMVCAHELGHNFNSPHTHDFCPPLDECAPSGYFGSCQTQQVCTSAGTIMSYCHLCSGGTANITTFFHPTAAGVMTQHAIACLDTYVDASADAPSILVPGVPTPVTLTTTAVPTSPPSLHYSATGTGFQAISMTPGAPGTWSADIPAAACSDTPAFYYSLDDPSCGPIFLPAGAPAAVYTALVGNSITSVFDDCEAPSGWTAGVPGDDATTGIWERVSPEGTQAAPGTDHSPSGTQCWVTGQGAPGGSLGANDVDGGSTTLLTPIYDLTGGSNPLISYWRWYSNDTGGSPAADTMTVDISDDGGASWVSLEVVGPTQDSSGGWIEAIFTLTDFVNVTSQVQLRFVASDLGAGSIVEAAIDDLWIKDVSCNSSVGSNYCTPAVSNSSGSPAGIGGTGSDVALANNLTLTVSDLPNGQFSYFIASQSQGSTPNPGGSQGVLCLGAPIARFNASVLVVSGGQVSLSPDLGQVPLPPTFAHTVVAGESWNFQLWFRDNNPGPTSNFSDGLTITFQ
;
A
#
# COMPACT_ATOMS: atom_id res chain seq x y z
N THR A 1 -6.64 18.85 -3.92
CA THR A 1 -8.02 19.23 -4.28
C THR A 1 -8.68 18.06 -4.96
N VAL A 2 -9.82 17.60 -4.48
CA VAL A 2 -10.60 16.56 -5.16
C VAL A 2 -11.55 17.24 -6.16
N LEU A 3 -11.50 16.85 -7.43
CA LEU A 3 -12.45 17.29 -8.45
C LEU A 3 -13.53 16.23 -8.59
N THR A 4 -14.76 16.57 -8.20
CA THR A 4 -15.92 15.72 -8.45
C THR A 4 -16.66 16.19 -9.69
N HIS A 5 -17.14 15.23 -10.49
CA HIS A 5 -18.00 15.49 -11.64
C HIS A 5 -19.41 14.98 -11.32
N PRO A 6 -20.19 15.70 -10.49
CA PRO A 6 -21.48 15.21 -9.98
C PRO A 6 -22.57 15.21 -11.06
N TYR A 7 -22.29 15.75 -12.25
CA TYR A 7 -23.20 15.79 -13.37
C TYR A 7 -22.43 15.67 -14.69
N LEU A 8 -22.86 14.74 -15.53
CA LEU A 8 -22.39 14.60 -16.91
C LEU A 8 -23.61 14.51 -17.82
N ASN A 9 -23.70 15.43 -18.79
CA ASN A 9 -24.73 15.39 -19.81
C ASN A 9 -24.10 15.07 -21.17
N ILE A 10 -24.59 14.00 -21.79
CA ILE A 10 -24.27 13.65 -23.17
C ILE A 10 -25.60 13.68 -23.94
N PRO A 11 -25.87 14.76 -24.69
CA PRO A 11 -27.07 14.82 -25.51
C PRO A 11 -27.14 13.61 -26.46
N THR A 12 -28.31 12.98 -26.55
CA THR A 12 -28.53 11.92 -27.55
C THR A 12 -28.77 12.56 -28.93
N LEU A 13 -28.38 11.84 -29.99
CA LEU A 13 -28.30 12.38 -31.36
C LEU A 13 -29.57 13.12 -31.80
N GLY A 14 -29.39 14.40 -32.17
CA GLY A 14 -30.36 15.21 -32.91
C GLY A 14 -31.16 16.24 -32.12
N ASN A 15 -30.94 16.38 -30.80
CA ASN A 15 -31.69 17.31 -29.93
C ASN A 15 -30.79 18.00 -28.88
N ASP A 16 -29.54 18.35 -29.21
CA ASP A 16 -28.79 19.23 -28.31
C ASP A 16 -29.27 20.69 -28.48
N PRO A 17 -29.32 21.49 -27.39
CA PRO A 17 -29.90 22.84 -27.43
C PRO A 17 -28.94 23.90 -27.97
N TRP A 18 -27.77 23.51 -28.51
CA TRP A 18 -26.70 24.41 -28.90
C TRP A 18 -26.85 24.76 -30.38
N THR A 19 -26.61 26.02 -30.72
CA THR A 19 -26.79 26.57 -32.08
C THR A 19 -25.54 27.25 -32.63
N THR A 20 -24.56 27.53 -31.76
CA THR A 20 -23.29 28.16 -32.15
C THR A 20 -22.56 27.32 -33.19
N GLN A 21 -22.51 26.00 -33.02
CA GLN A 21 -21.81 25.07 -33.90
C GLN A 21 -22.41 25.04 -35.32
N GLU A 22 -23.73 25.17 -35.41
CA GLU A 22 -24.54 25.08 -36.63
C GLU A 22 -24.49 26.37 -37.44
N THR A 23 -24.23 27.49 -36.77
CA THR A 23 -24.16 28.83 -37.37
C THR A 23 -22.74 29.29 -37.66
N GLY A 24 -21.74 28.46 -37.36
CA GLY A 24 -20.32 28.72 -37.63
C GLY A 24 -19.65 29.65 -36.62
N GLY A 25 -20.20 29.74 -35.40
CA GLY A 25 -19.57 30.48 -34.30
C GLY A 25 -18.35 29.75 -33.71
N ASN A 26 -17.59 30.47 -32.88
CA ASN A 26 -16.37 29.98 -32.25
C ASN A 26 -16.57 29.63 -30.76
N SER A 27 -15.48 29.29 -30.07
CA SER A 27 -15.51 28.90 -28.65
C SER A 27 -16.06 30.01 -27.73
N VAL A 28 -15.82 31.29 -28.05
CA VAL A 28 -16.34 32.44 -27.31
C VAL A 28 -17.85 32.55 -27.47
N ASP A 29 -18.36 32.40 -28.69
CA ASP A 29 -19.80 32.41 -28.95
C ASP A 29 -20.50 31.30 -28.16
N LEU A 30 -19.91 30.09 -28.14
CA LEU A 30 -20.45 28.95 -27.41
C LEU A 30 -20.34 29.14 -25.89
N LEU A 31 -19.29 29.80 -25.39
CA LEU A 31 -19.16 30.10 -23.96
C LEU A 31 -20.29 31.00 -23.50
N TYR A 32 -20.66 32.02 -24.28
CA TYR A 32 -21.80 32.87 -23.96
C TYR A 32 -23.14 32.13 -24.07
N GLU A 33 -23.32 31.28 -25.09
CA GLU A 33 -24.53 30.45 -25.21
C GLU A 33 -24.66 29.49 -24.03
N PHE A 34 -23.58 28.82 -23.65
CA PHE A 34 -23.50 27.89 -22.53
C PHE A 34 -23.75 28.57 -21.19
N GLN A 35 -23.07 29.71 -20.95
CA GLN A 35 -23.31 30.54 -19.77
C GLN A 35 -24.76 30.99 -19.70
N ALA A 36 -25.34 31.52 -20.79
CA ALA A 36 -26.71 31.99 -20.80
C ALA A 36 -27.73 30.87 -20.49
N ALA A 37 -27.45 29.64 -20.91
CA ALA A 37 -28.29 28.49 -20.63
C ALA A 37 -28.23 28.02 -19.18
N TRP A 38 -27.09 28.16 -18.50
CA TRP A 38 -26.83 27.52 -17.20
C TRP A 38 -26.52 28.47 -16.04
N VAL A 39 -26.36 29.77 -16.28
CA VAL A 39 -26.11 30.76 -15.24
C VAL A 39 -27.17 30.69 -14.14
N GLY A 40 -26.74 30.60 -12.88
CA GLY A 40 -27.59 30.41 -11.71
C GLY A 40 -28.37 29.08 -11.66
N ASN A 41 -28.15 28.16 -12.60
CA ASN A 41 -28.90 26.91 -12.75
C ASN A 41 -28.00 25.68 -12.99
N ILE A 42 -26.69 25.77 -12.72
CA ILE A 42 -25.79 24.62 -12.86
C ILE A 42 -26.26 23.50 -11.91
N PRO A 43 -26.43 22.24 -12.37
CA PRO A 43 -26.95 21.15 -11.56
C PRO A 43 -26.08 20.85 -10.35
N ASN A 44 -26.69 20.24 -9.32
CA ASN A 44 -25.99 19.61 -8.19
C ASN A 44 -25.00 20.51 -7.44
N GLY A 45 -25.18 21.84 -7.49
CA GLY A 45 -24.34 22.79 -6.78
C GLY A 45 -22.89 22.86 -7.31
N CYS A 46 -22.65 22.51 -8.58
CA CYS A 46 -21.30 22.57 -9.13
C CYS A 46 -20.72 23.99 -9.08
N VAL A 47 -19.46 24.08 -8.63
CA VAL A 47 -18.71 25.34 -8.54
C VAL A 47 -18.20 25.85 -9.90
N THR A 48 -18.16 24.98 -10.91
CA THR A 48 -17.83 25.31 -12.31
C THR A 48 -18.53 24.34 -13.27
N ALA A 49 -18.70 24.74 -14.53
CA ALA A 49 -19.24 23.92 -15.60
C ALA A 49 -18.37 24.01 -16.86
N HIS A 50 -18.08 22.86 -17.48
CA HIS A 50 -17.20 22.77 -18.65
C HIS A 50 -17.92 22.13 -19.83
N PHE A 51 -17.95 22.82 -20.98
CA PHE A 51 -18.49 22.30 -22.22
C PHE A 51 -17.40 21.67 -23.08
N MET A 52 -17.54 20.39 -23.44
CA MET A 52 -16.62 19.72 -24.37
C MET A 52 -17.32 19.44 -25.70
N SER A 53 -16.73 19.88 -26.81
CA SER A 53 -17.33 19.79 -28.14
C SER A 53 -16.36 19.28 -29.20
N GLY A 54 -16.81 18.32 -30.01
CA GLY A 54 -16.11 17.91 -31.22
C GLY A 54 -16.23 18.90 -32.39
N ALA A 55 -17.04 19.96 -32.25
CA ALA A 55 -17.17 20.98 -33.28
C ALA A 55 -15.89 21.81 -33.43
N SER A 56 -15.66 22.31 -34.65
CA SER A 56 -14.49 23.14 -34.96
C SER A 56 -14.69 24.58 -34.46
N LEU A 57 -14.46 24.80 -33.17
CA LEU A 57 -14.67 26.09 -32.48
C LEU A 57 -13.44 26.99 -32.43
N GLY A 58 -12.29 26.50 -32.92
CA GLY A 58 -11.05 27.28 -33.02
C GLY A 58 -10.20 27.28 -31.75
N GLY A 59 -10.55 26.50 -30.73
CA GLY A 59 -9.81 26.44 -29.47
C GLY A 59 -10.70 26.15 -28.26
N GLY A 60 -10.13 26.35 -27.08
CA GLY A 60 -10.87 26.52 -25.84
C GLY A 60 -11.04 27.99 -25.47
N VAL A 61 -11.89 28.26 -24.48
CA VAL A 61 -11.97 29.54 -23.77
C VAL A 61 -12.63 29.34 -22.40
N ALA A 62 -12.15 30.07 -21.41
CA ALA A 62 -12.69 30.08 -20.06
C ALA A 62 -12.60 31.47 -19.44
N TRP A 63 -13.47 31.72 -18.47
CA TRP A 63 -13.32 32.89 -17.60
C TRP A 63 -12.22 32.66 -16.57
N LEU A 64 -11.49 33.72 -16.22
CA LEU A 64 -10.37 33.69 -15.29
C LEU A 64 -10.82 33.90 -13.84
N GLY A 65 -10.43 32.98 -12.95
CA GLY A 65 -10.58 33.13 -11.50
C GLY A 65 -12.02 33.13 -11.02
N VAL A 66 -12.83 32.24 -11.59
CA VAL A 66 -14.29 32.22 -11.44
C VAL A 66 -14.81 31.07 -10.59
N LEU A 67 -13.94 30.32 -9.91
CA LEU A 67 -14.44 29.41 -8.86
C LEU A 67 -15.31 30.19 -7.87
N CYS A 68 -16.47 29.63 -7.51
CA CYS A 68 -17.51 30.25 -6.68
C CYS A 68 -18.16 31.52 -7.25
N ASN A 69 -17.96 31.82 -8.53
CA ASN A 69 -18.71 32.86 -9.23
C ASN A 69 -19.89 32.23 -9.97
N ASP A 70 -21.11 32.35 -9.43
CA ASP A 70 -22.34 31.78 -10.01
C ASP A 70 -22.74 32.33 -11.39
N THR A 71 -22.04 33.37 -11.85
CA THR A 71 -22.30 34.06 -13.10
C THR A 71 -21.34 33.64 -14.20
N PHE A 72 -20.04 33.51 -13.90
CA PHE A 72 -18.97 33.36 -14.89
C PHE A 72 -18.23 32.02 -14.80
N ASN A 73 -18.65 31.08 -13.95
CA ASN A 73 -17.99 29.80 -13.73
C ASN A 73 -18.16 28.78 -14.87
N PHE A 74 -17.78 29.17 -16.09
CA PHE A 74 -17.95 28.40 -17.31
C PHE A 74 -16.63 28.32 -18.11
N ALA A 75 -16.45 27.19 -18.78
CA ALA A 75 -15.38 26.94 -19.73
C ALA A 75 -15.92 26.17 -20.95
N VAL A 76 -15.27 26.34 -22.11
CA VAL A 76 -15.56 25.62 -23.35
C VAL A 76 -14.26 25.10 -23.93
N SER A 77 -14.23 23.82 -24.30
CA SER A 77 -13.15 23.22 -25.08
C SER A 77 -13.71 22.65 -26.38
N GLY A 78 -13.27 23.21 -27.51
CA GLY A 78 -13.65 22.77 -28.84
C GLY A 78 -12.62 21.86 -29.49
N ASN A 79 -12.93 21.44 -30.73
CA ASN A 79 -12.06 20.62 -31.56
C ASN A 79 -11.67 19.27 -30.91
N ILE A 80 -12.52 18.75 -30.02
CA ILE A 80 -12.28 17.48 -29.31
C ILE A 80 -12.37 16.30 -30.28
N GLY A 81 -11.28 15.54 -30.40
CA GLY A 81 -11.14 14.44 -31.37
C GLY A 81 -11.28 13.03 -30.78
N ALA A 82 -11.29 12.91 -29.44
CA ALA A 82 -11.17 11.66 -28.69
C ALA A 82 -9.88 10.86 -29.05
N GLY A 83 -8.77 11.58 -29.27
CA GLY A 83 -7.51 11.01 -29.75
C GLY A 83 -6.46 10.70 -28.68
N VAL A 84 -6.75 11.00 -27.41
CA VAL A 84 -5.80 10.87 -26.30
C VAL A 84 -5.66 9.41 -25.86
N ASN A 85 -4.42 8.93 -25.75
CA ASN A 85 -4.11 7.63 -25.14
C ASN A 85 -3.91 7.79 -23.62
N PHE A 86 -4.38 6.81 -22.85
CA PHE A 86 -4.18 6.74 -21.40
C PHE A 86 -3.19 5.59 -21.05
N PRO A 87 -2.26 5.78 -20.09
CA PRO A 87 -2.01 7.02 -19.35
C PRO A 87 -1.51 8.16 -20.25
N VAL A 88 -1.88 9.40 -19.91
CA VAL A 88 -1.49 10.56 -20.70
C VAL A 88 -0.01 10.84 -20.48
N VAL A 89 0.77 10.78 -21.55
CA VAL A 89 2.18 11.17 -21.59
C VAL A 89 2.38 12.28 -22.62
N GLN A 90 3.45 13.06 -22.51
CA GLN A 90 3.76 14.10 -23.50
C GLN A 90 3.97 13.51 -24.90
N GLN A 91 3.06 13.80 -25.83
CA GLN A 91 3.12 13.30 -27.21
C GLN A 91 2.28 14.17 -28.17
N PRO A 92 2.47 14.03 -29.50
CA PRO A 92 1.52 14.58 -30.46
C PRO A 92 0.11 14.03 -30.22
N SER A 93 -0.92 14.79 -30.61
CA SER A 93 -2.34 14.38 -30.51
C SER A 93 -2.94 14.41 -29.09
N ASN A 94 -2.35 15.16 -28.16
CA ASN A 94 -2.87 15.40 -26.81
C ASN A 94 -3.85 16.58 -26.71
N TRP A 95 -4.40 17.05 -27.83
CA TRP A 95 -5.22 18.28 -27.86
C TRP A 95 -6.33 18.25 -26.81
N ASP A 96 -7.14 17.18 -26.79
CA ASP A 96 -8.30 17.07 -25.91
C ASP A 96 -7.94 17.21 -24.43
N PHE A 97 -6.88 16.53 -23.98
CA PHE A 97 -6.38 16.64 -22.61
C PHE A 97 -5.88 18.05 -22.33
N MET A 98 -5.03 18.57 -23.22
CA MET A 98 -4.37 19.86 -23.05
C MET A 98 -5.39 20.99 -22.97
N VAL A 99 -6.31 21.09 -23.93
CA VAL A 99 -7.29 22.18 -23.98
C VAL A 99 -8.25 22.13 -22.79
N CYS A 100 -8.73 20.95 -22.38
CA CYS A 100 -9.61 20.84 -21.22
C CYS A 100 -8.90 21.26 -19.94
N ALA A 101 -7.66 20.79 -19.72
CA ALA A 101 -6.88 21.18 -18.55
C ALA A 101 -6.50 22.67 -18.57
N HIS A 102 -6.16 23.23 -19.73
CA HIS A 102 -5.83 24.64 -19.92
C HIS A 102 -7.00 25.55 -19.51
N GLU A 103 -8.19 25.29 -20.05
CA GLU A 103 -9.37 26.09 -19.75
C GLU A 103 -9.81 25.95 -18.29
N LEU A 104 -9.67 24.75 -17.71
CA LEU A 104 -9.89 24.54 -16.30
C LEU A 104 -8.89 25.35 -15.45
N GLY A 105 -7.63 25.43 -15.87
CA GLY A 105 -6.60 26.28 -15.25
C GLY A 105 -7.03 27.74 -15.13
N HIS A 106 -7.64 28.30 -16.16
CA HIS A 106 -8.19 29.65 -16.11
C HIS A 106 -9.33 29.79 -15.10
N ASN A 107 -10.28 28.85 -15.04
CA ASN A 107 -11.32 28.90 -14.01
C ASN A 107 -10.73 28.93 -12.59
N PHE A 108 -9.62 28.20 -12.39
CA PHE A 108 -8.82 28.19 -11.16
C PHE A 108 -7.89 29.41 -11.02
N ASN A 109 -8.06 30.47 -11.80
CA ASN A 109 -7.31 31.74 -11.72
C ASN A 109 -5.88 31.71 -12.28
N SER A 110 -5.49 30.67 -13.01
CA SER A 110 -4.17 30.66 -13.65
C SER A 110 -4.18 31.50 -14.93
N PRO A 111 -3.31 32.52 -15.06
CA PRO A 111 -3.08 33.16 -16.36
C PRO A 111 -2.20 32.25 -17.24
N HIS A 112 -1.99 32.63 -18.50
CA HIS A 112 -1.03 31.91 -19.33
C HIS A 112 0.40 32.05 -18.80
N THR A 113 1.26 31.09 -19.08
CA THR A 113 2.68 31.10 -18.64
C THR A 113 3.44 32.36 -19.07
N HIS A 114 3.11 32.92 -20.25
CA HIS A 114 3.71 34.14 -20.78
C HIS A 114 3.21 35.44 -20.10
N ASP A 115 2.11 35.38 -19.36
CA ASP A 115 1.52 36.53 -18.66
C ASP A 115 2.13 36.74 -17.26
N PHE A 116 2.96 35.82 -16.78
CA PHE A 116 3.73 35.99 -15.54
C PHE A 116 4.89 36.99 -15.73
N CYS A 117 5.39 37.53 -14.61
CA CYS A 117 6.51 38.47 -14.58
C CYS A 117 7.56 38.04 -13.53
N PRO A 118 8.73 37.51 -13.95
CA PRO A 118 9.11 37.18 -15.34
C PRO A 118 8.21 36.07 -15.94
N PRO A 119 8.12 35.96 -17.29
CA PRO A 119 7.33 34.91 -17.93
C PRO A 119 7.88 33.52 -17.57
N LEU A 120 6.99 32.55 -17.36
CA LEU A 120 7.38 31.17 -17.03
C LEU A 120 7.91 30.42 -18.27
N ASP A 121 7.41 30.79 -19.45
CA ASP A 121 8.02 30.49 -20.74
C ASP A 121 7.77 31.64 -21.72
N GLU A 122 8.51 31.66 -22.83
CA GLU A 122 8.40 32.71 -23.86
C GLU A 122 7.85 32.13 -25.18
N CYS A 123 7.01 31.09 -25.13
CA CYS A 123 6.56 30.40 -26.34
C CYS A 123 5.50 31.15 -27.16
N ALA A 124 4.78 32.09 -26.54
CA ALA A 124 3.71 32.82 -27.21
C ALA A 124 4.27 33.64 -28.39
N PRO A 125 3.62 33.67 -29.57
CA PRO A 125 4.06 34.47 -30.71
C PRO A 125 3.75 35.96 -30.54
N SER A 126 4.43 36.79 -31.33
CA SER A 126 4.19 38.24 -31.36
C SER A 126 2.71 38.54 -31.64
N GLY A 127 2.06 39.26 -30.72
CA GLY A 127 0.61 39.48 -30.69
C GLY A 127 -0.07 38.90 -29.45
N TYR A 128 0.57 37.93 -28.80
CA TYR A 128 0.11 37.30 -27.55
C TYR A 128 1.15 37.46 -26.42
N PHE A 129 2.07 38.41 -26.52
CA PHE A 129 3.05 38.62 -25.46
C PHE A 129 2.36 39.15 -24.20
N GLY A 130 2.65 38.50 -23.08
CA GLY A 130 2.37 39.06 -21.77
C GLY A 130 3.27 40.25 -21.49
N SER A 131 3.00 40.95 -20.39
CA SER A 131 3.63 42.25 -20.10
C SER A 131 5.17 42.20 -19.95
N CYS A 132 5.73 41.02 -19.63
CA CYS A 132 7.16 40.82 -19.42
C CYS A 132 7.86 39.99 -20.52
N GLN A 133 7.14 39.50 -21.52
CA GLN A 133 7.74 38.78 -22.64
C GLN A 133 8.16 39.76 -23.75
N THR A 134 9.36 39.57 -24.32
CA THR A 134 9.91 40.47 -25.35
C THR A 134 10.27 39.77 -26.66
N GLN A 135 10.23 38.44 -26.69
CA GLN A 135 10.59 37.61 -27.84
C GLN A 135 9.81 36.28 -27.79
N GLN A 136 9.72 35.57 -28.91
CA GLN A 136 9.22 34.20 -28.94
C GLN A 136 10.38 33.21 -28.91
N VAL A 137 10.41 32.33 -27.91
CA VAL A 137 11.35 31.22 -27.78
C VAL A 137 10.57 29.91 -27.66
N CYS A 138 10.63 29.10 -28.71
CA CYS A 138 9.97 27.80 -28.74
C CYS A 138 10.76 26.77 -27.94
N THR A 139 10.05 25.99 -27.11
CA THR A 139 10.57 24.84 -26.37
C THR A 139 9.58 23.69 -26.45
N SER A 140 10.05 22.46 -26.24
CA SER A 140 9.20 21.31 -26.00
C SER A 140 8.82 21.14 -24.52
N ALA A 141 9.33 21.99 -23.62
CA ALA A 141 9.06 21.92 -22.18
C ALA A 141 7.92 22.87 -21.74
N GLY A 142 7.00 23.24 -22.63
CA GLY A 142 5.86 24.07 -22.26
C GLY A 142 4.93 23.33 -21.30
N THR A 143 4.42 23.99 -20.28
CA THR A 143 3.45 23.36 -19.34
C THR A 143 2.01 23.63 -19.79
N ILE A 144 0.99 23.07 -19.13
CA ILE A 144 -0.41 23.13 -19.58
C ILE A 144 -0.89 24.56 -19.92
N MET A 145 -0.49 25.59 -19.17
CA MET A 145 -0.89 26.99 -19.44
C MET A 145 -0.07 27.67 -20.56
N SER A 146 0.74 26.92 -21.30
CA SER A 146 1.68 27.42 -22.29
C SER A 146 1.14 27.45 -23.72
N TYR A 147 1.69 28.39 -24.50
CA TYR A 147 1.46 28.51 -25.93
C TYR A 147 2.53 27.79 -26.78
N CYS A 148 3.38 26.95 -26.19
CA CYS A 148 4.37 26.17 -26.96
C CYS A 148 3.73 25.23 -28.00
N HIS A 149 2.43 24.93 -27.87
CA HIS A 149 1.68 24.20 -28.89
C HIS A 149 1.52 24.97 -30.22
N LEU A 150 1.73 26.29 -30.23
CA LEU A 150 1.75 27.12 -31.45
C LEU A 150 3.09 27.05 -32.17
N CYS A 151 4.13 26.50 -31.55
CA CYS A 151 5.41 26.24 -32.17
C CYS A 151 5.37 24.98 -33.05
N SER A 152 6.41 24.81 -33.89
CA SER A 152 6.62 23.54 -34.60
C SER A 152 6.72 22.39 -33.60
N GLY A 153 5.91 21.35 -33.78
CA GLY A 153 5.74 20.24 -32.82
C GLY A 153 4.32 20.14 -32.26
N GLY A 154 3.53 21.22 -32.28
CA GLY A 154 2.14 21.18 -31.83
C GLY A 154 2.03 20.79 -30.35
N THR A 155 1.01 20.00 -30.00
CA THR A 155 0.80 19.53 -28.62
C THR A 155 1.95 18.68 -28.07
N ALA A 156 2.85 18.17 -28.91
CA ALA A 156 4.04 17.47 -28.43
C ALA A 156 5.00 18.38 -27.64
N ASN A 157 4.81 19.70 -27.74
CA ASN A 157 5.57 20.68 -26.98
C ASN A 157 4.98 21.03 -25.61
N ILE A 158 3.89 20.35 -25.21
CA ILE A 158 3.20 20.58 -23.94
C ILE A 158 3.30 19.35 -23.05
N THR A 159 3.81 19.55 -21.84
CA THR A 159 3.87 18.53 -20.77
C THR A 159 2.47 18.27 -20.20
N THR A 160 2.35 17.23 -19.36
CA THR A 160 1.07 16.79 -18.78
C THR A 160 0.74 17.44 -17.43
N PHE A 161 1.50 18.45 -17.02
CA PHE A 161 1.36 19.11 -15.73
C PHE A 161 1.31 20.64 -15.85
N PHE A 162 0.77 21.29 -14.82
CA PHE A 162 0.83 22.74 -14.68
C PHE A 162 2.18 23.16 -14.10
N HIS A 163 2.79 24.24 -14.59
CA HIS A 163 3.98 24.79 -13.96
C HIS A 163 3.75 25.01 -12.45
N PRO A 164 4.70 24.70 -11.55
CA PRO A 164 4.49 24.81 -10.10
C PRO A 164 3.94 26.17 -9.65
N THR A 165 4.43 27.27 -10.24
CA THR A 165 3.89 28.62 -9.98
C THR A 165 2.43 28.77 -10.38
N ALA A 166 2.04 28.25 -11.56
CA ALA A 166 0.66 28.26 -12.03
C ALA A 166 -0.23 27.38 -11.13
N ALA A 167 0.23 26.18 -10.77
CA ALA A 167 -0.45 25.28 -9.84
C ALA A 167 -0.63 25.91 -8.44
N GLY A 168 0.35 26.68 -7.98
CA GLY A 168 0.28 27.43 -6.72
C GLY A 168 -0.81 28.49 -6.73
N VAL A 169 -0.93 29.26 -7.83
CA VAL A 169 -2.02 30.24 -8.02
C VAL A 169 -3.38 29.52 -8.02
N MET A 170 -3.47 28.40 -8.74
CA MET A 170 -4.69 27.58 -8.81
C MET A 170 -5.11 27.06 -7.44
N THR A 171 -4.16 26.55 -6.67
CA THR A 171 -4.40 26.02 -5.32
C THR A 171 -4.83 27.12 -4.36
N GLN A 172 -4.19 28.29 -4.40
CA GLN A 172 -4.59 29.42 -3.56
C GLN A 172 -6.01 29.91 -3.86
N HIS A 173 -6.39 29.99 -5.14
CA HIS A 173 -7.74 30.37 -5.54
C HIS A 173 -8.78 29.33 -5.10
N ALA A 174 -8.45 28.04 -5.25
CA ALA A 174 -9.29 26.94 -4.77
C ALA A 174 -9.49 27.01 -3.24
N ILE A 175 -8.43 27.19 -2.46
CA ILE A 175 -8.52 27.29 -0.98
C ILE A 175 -9.38 28.48 -0.54
N ALA A 176 -9.37 29.58 -1.29
CA ALA A 176 -10.14 30.77 -0.95
C ALA A 176 -11.66 30.63 -1.22
N CYS A 177 -12.07 29.64 -2.01
CA CYS A 177 -13.45 29.49 -2.48
C CYS A 177 -14.08 28.15 -2.08
N LEU A 178 -13.36 27.05 -2.25
CA LEU A 178 -13.87 25.70 -2.02
C LEU A 178 -13.82 25.32 -0.54
N ASP A 179 -14.82 24.56 -0.10
CA ASP A 179 -14.85 24.03 1.26
C ASP A 179 -13.71 23.03 1.49
N THR A 180 -13.29 22.92 2.75
CA THR A 180 -12.35 21.88 3.16
C THR A 180 -13.00 20.51 3.04
N TYR A 181 -12.40 19.67 2.22
CA TYR A 181 -12.74 18.25 2.07
C TYR A 181 -12.23 17.46 3.28
N VAL A 182 -13.05 16.57 3.84
CA VAL A 182 -12.62 15.55 4.80
C VAL A 182 -11.72 14.58 4.05
N ASP A 183 -10.42 14.78 4.19
CA ASP A 183 -9.45 13.76 3.82
C ASP A 183 -9.49 12.63 4.85
N ALA A 184 -9.42 11.39 4.38
CA ALA A 184 -9.62 10.23 5.21
C ALA A 184 -8.70 9.08 4.82
N SER A 185 -8.09 8.46 5.81
CA SER A 185 -7.24 7.27 5.68
C SER A 185 -7.72 6.20 6.66
N ALA A 186 -7.67 4.93 6.26
CA ALA A 186 -8.15 3.84 7.10
C ALA A 186 -7.16 2.68 7.14
N ASP A 187 -7.15 1.95 8.26
CA ASP A 187 -6.43 0.69 8.38
C ASP A 187 -6.98 -0.31 7.36
N ALA A 188 -6.10 -0.98 6.63
CA ALA A 188 -6.45 -1.99 5.64
C ALA A 188 -5.65 -3.28 5.88
N PRO A 189 -5.92 -4.01 6.99
CA PRO A 189 -5.17 -5.23 7.29
C PRO A 189 -5.34 -6.26 6.17
N SER A 190 -4.22 -6.76 5.65
CA SER A 190 -4.16 -7.79 4.59
C SER A 190 -4.20 -9.22 5.15
N ILE A 191 -4.01 -9.39 6.46
CA ILE A 191 -4.06 -10.67 7.17
C ILE A 191 -4.92 -10.51 8.43
N LEU A 192 -5.88 -11.40 8.64
CA LEU A 192 -6.67 -11.50 9.87
C LEU A 192 -6.34 -12.79 10.61
N VAL A 193 -6.25 -12.70 11.95
CA VAL A 193 -6.05 -13.86 12.80
C VAL A 193 -7.35 -14.67 12.90
N PRO A 194 -7.34 -15.99 12.67
CA PRO A 194 -8.54 -16.81 12.71
C PRO A 194 -9.24 -16.74 14.07
N GLY A 195 -10.55 -16.51 14.05
CA GLY A 195 -11.42 -16.51 15.24
C GLY A 195 -11.29 -15.30 16.15
N VAL A 196 -10.51 -14.28 15.77
CA VAL A 196 -10.27 -13.08 16.58
C VAL A 196 -10.78 -11.84 15.84
N PRO A 197 -11.64 -11.00 16.45
CA PRO A 197 -11.99 -9.70 15.87
C PRO A 197 -10.75 -8.82 15.75
N THR A 198 -10.60 -8.10 14.63
CA THR A 198 -9.44 -7.24 14.38
C THR A 198 -9.83 -5.76 14.47
N PRO A 199 -9.28 -4.99 15.43
CA PRO A 199 -9.58 -3.57 15.53
C PRO A 199 -9.01 -2.81 14.34
N VAL A 200 -9.80 -1.86 13.82
CA VAL A 200 -9.41 -0.96 12.72
C VAL A 200 -9.77 0.48 13.03
N THR A 201 -8.93 1.39 12.55
CA THR A 201 -9.04 2.83 12.72
C THR A 201 -9.25 3.52 11.38
N LEU A 202 -10.12 4.53 11.39
CA LEU A 202 -10.29 5.50 10.32
C LEU A 202 -9.90 6.87 10.88
N THR A 203 -9.01 7.57 10.19
CA THR A 203 -8.58 8.94 10.50
C THR A 203 -9.20 9.90 9.50
N THR A 204 -9.69 11.04 9.97
CA THR A 204 -10.36 12.09 9.19
C THR A 204 -9.81 13.47 9.55
N THR A 205 -9.54 14.33 8.56
CA THR A 205 -9.03 15.70 8.81
C THR A 205 -10.09 16.69 9.31
N ALA A 206 -11.37 16.36 9.12
CA ALA A 206 -12.51 17.07 9.66
C ALA A 206 -13.58 16.11 10.20
N VAL A 207 -14.56 16.64 10.93
CA VAL A 207 -15.62 15.83 11.55
C VAL A 207 -16.70 15.52 10.51
N PRO A 208 -16.97 14.24 10.18
CA PRO A 208 -18.03 13.86 9.26
C PRO A 208 -19.43 14.20 9.81
N THR A 209 -20.45 14.26 8.95
CA THR A 209 -21.83 14.62 9.35
C THR A 209 -22.53 13.55 10.20
N SER A 210 -22.08 12.30 10.09
CA SER A 210 -22.55 11.14 10.85
C SER A 210 -21.35 10.25 11.21
N PRO A 211 -21.46 9.37 12.22
CA PRO A 211 -20.41 8.39 12.48
C PRO A 211 -20.11 7.55 11.22
N PRO A 212 -18.85 7.43 10.80
CA PRO A 212 -18.45 6.56 9.70
C PRO A 212 -18.90 5.11 9.90
N SER A 213 -18.92 4.35 8.81
CA SER A 213 -19.27 2.92 8.83
C SER A 213 -18.16 2.08 8.21
N LEU A 214 -17.82 1.00 8.89
CA LEU A 214 -17.08 -0.14 8.33
C LEU A 214 -18.10 -1.09 7.70
N HIS A 215 -17.96 -1.39 6.42
CA HIS A 215 -18.78 -2.37 5.71
C HIS A 215 -17.99 -3.66 5.58
N TYR A 216 -18.52 -4.76 6.12
CA TYR A 216 -17.81 -6.04 6.16
C TYR A 216 -18.62 -7.17 5.53
N SER A 217 -17.94 -8.05 4.78
CA SER A 217 -18.47 -9.34 4.35
C SER A 217 -17.43 -10.43 4.59
N ALA A 218 -17.84 -11.54 5.22
CA ALA A 218 -16.98 -12.71 5.40
C ALA A 218 -16.70 -13.49 4.11
N THR A 219 -17.55 -13.32 3.08
CA THR A 219 -17.51 -14.09 1.82
C THR A 219 -17.31 -13.21 0.59
N GLY A 220 -16.97 -11.94 0.78
CA GLY A 220 -16.84 -10.95 -0.29
C GLY A 220 -18.15 -10.42 -0.87
N THR A 221 -19.32 -10.89 -0.40
CA THR A 221 -20.64 -10.42 -0.88
C THR A 221 -21.62 -10.18 0.27
N GLY A 222 -22.57 -9.25 0.10
CA GLY A 222 -23.60 -8.97 1.12
C GLY A 222 -23.04 -8.27 2.36
N PHE A 223 -22.46 -7.08 2.16
CA PHE A 223 -21.84 -6.28 3.21
C PHE A 223 -22.82 -5.91 4.33
N GLN A 224 -22.34 -6.02 5.57
CA GLN A 224 -22.99 -5.53 6.76
C GLN A 224 -22.30 -4.25 7.23
N ALA A 225 -23.08 -3.19 7.42
CA ALA A 225 -22.58 -1.93 7.95
C ALA A 225 -22.44 -2.00 9.48
N ILE A 226 -21.25 -1.69 9.96
CA ILE A 226 -20.86 -1.59 11.37
C ILE A 226 -20.54 -0.12 11.62
N SER A 227 -21.34 0.54 12.46
CA SER A 227 -21.10 1.94 12.83
C SER A 227 -19.80 2.05 13.62
N MET A 228 -18.91 2.96 13.22
CA MET A 228 -17.66 3.23 13.93
C MET A 228 -17.89 4.14 15.13
N THR A 229 -17.07 3.98 16.17
CA THR A 229 -17.12 4.76 17.40
C THR A 229 -16.02 5.83 17.43
N PRO A 230 -16.33 7.08 17.86
CA PRO A 230 -15.35 8.16 17.91
C PRO A 230 -14.27 7.88 18.97
N GLY A 231 -13.02 8.16 18.63
CA GLY A 231 -11.84 8.07 19.48
C GLY A 231 -11.27 9.45 19.82
N ALA A 232 -9.97 9.62 19.59
CA ALA A 232 -9.30 10.92 19.63
C ALA A 232 -9.87 11.85 18.54
N PRO A 233 -9.63 13.17 18.59
CA PRO A 233 -10.08 14.07 17.55
C PRO A 233 -9.65 13.60 16.16
N GLY A 234 -10.62 13.38 15.27
CA GLY A 234 -10.38 12.89 13.91
C GLY A 234 -10.15 11.37 13.81
N THR A 235 -10.29 10.58 14.88
CA THR A 235 -10.17 9.11 14.78
C THR A 235 -11.47 8.39 15.12
N TRP A 236 -11.72 7.30 14.41
CA TRP A 236 -12.90 6.46 14.53
C TRP A 236 -12.46 5.00 14.54
N SER A 237 -13.09 4.16 15.35
CA SER A 237 -12.71 2.76 15.49
C SER A 237 -13.89 1.81 15.34
N ALA A 238 -13.64 0.63 14.80
CA ALA A 238 -14.55 -0.50 14.78
C ALA A 238 -13.73 -1.80 14.78
N ASP A 239 -14.39 -2.93 15.00
CA ASP A 239 -13.76 -4.24 14.84
C ASP A 239 -14.24 -4.89 13.54
N ILE A 240 -13.30 -5.37 12.73
CA ILE A 240 -13.59 -6.39 11.73
C ILE A 240 -14.01 -7.66 12.49
N PRO A 241 -15.20 -8.23 12.22
CA PRO A 241 -15.67 -9.43 12.90
C PRO A 241 -14.70 -10.61 12.74
N ALA A 242 -14.66 -11.47 13.76
CA ALA A 242 -13.88 -12.70 13.71
C ALA A 242 -14.25 -13.56 12.49
N ALA A 243 -13.25 -13.92 11.69
CA ALA A 243 -13.38 -14.76 10.51
C ALA A 243 -12.79 -16.15 10.76
N ALA A 244 -13.35 -17.18 10.11
CA ALA A 244 -12.81 -18.53 10.15
C ALA A 244 -11.67 -18.67 9.15
N CYS A 245 -10.80 -19.65 9.38
CA CYS A 245 -9.70 -19.90 8.45
C CYS A 245 -10.23 -20.31 7.07
N SER A 246 -9.60 -19.81 6.01
CA SER A 246 -10.06 -19.92 4.60
C SER A 246 -11.26 -19.05 4.22
N ASP A 247 -11.81 -18.24 5.14
CA ASP A 247 -12.71 -17.16 4.74
C ASP A 247 -11.94 -16.15 3.85
N THR A 248 -12.67 -15.49 2.96
CA THR A 248 -12.14 -14.45 2.05
C THR A 248 -12.86 -13.14 2.33
N PRO A 249 -12.63 -12.55 3.52
CA PRO A 249 -13.32 -11.35 3.92
C PRO A 249 -12.98 -10.19 3.00
N ALA A 250 -13.99 -9.38 2.73
CA ALA A 250 -13.85 -8.09 2.09
C ALA A 250 -14.44 -7.01 2.97
N PHE A 251 -13.86 -5.82 2.93
CA PHE A 251 -14.36 -4.66 3.67
C PHE A 251 -14.05 -3.34 2.97
N TYR A 252 -14.82 -2.31 3.31
CA TYR A 252 -14.57 -0.93 2.90
C TYR A 252 -15.15 0.01 3.95
N TYR A 253 -14.74 1.27 3.92
CA TYR A 253 -15.25 2.30 4.82
C TYR A 253 -16.12 3.28 4.05
N SER A 254 -17.10 3.87 4.73
CA SER A 254 -17.85 5.01 4.22
C SER A 254 -18.01 6.08 5.29
N LEU A 255 -17.95 7.35 4.89
CA LEU A 255 -18.29 8.49 5.74
C LEU A 255 -18.99 9.56 4.91
N ASP A 256 -19.82 10.38 5.56
CA ASP A 256 -20.53 11.47 4.89
C ASP A 256 -19.80 12.79 5.17
N ASP A 257 -19.08 13.29 4.17
CA ASP A 257 -18.48 14.61 4.17
C ASP A 257 -19.56 15.71 4.15
N PRO A 258 -19.44 16.77 4.98
CA PRO A 258 -20.42 17.85 5.01
C PRO A 258 -20.65 18.58 3.69
N SER A 259 -19.66 18.59 2.81
CA SER A 259 -19.61 19.41 1.60
C SER A 259 -19.68 18.57 0.32
N CYS A 260 -19.03 17.41 0.30
CA CYS A 260 -18.86 16.56 -0.88
C CYS A 260 -19.72 15.28 -0.86
N GLY A 261 -20.44 15.01 0.24
CA GLY A 261 -21.29 13.83 0.36
C GLY A 261 -20.51 12.56 0.72
N PRO A 262 -20.96 11.36 0.29
CA PRO A 262 -20.36 10.12 0.74
C PRO A 262 -18.95 9.92 0.16
N ILE A 263 -17.99 9.66 1.03
CA ILE A 263 -16.63 9.23 0.72
C ILE A 263 -16.52 7.75 1.02
N PHE A 264 -15.83 7.02 0.14
CA PHE A 264 -15.57 5.59 0.27
C PHE A 264 -14.07 5.29 0.25
N LEU A 265 -13.65 4.35 1.10
CA LEU A 265 -12.27 3.85 1.14
C LEU A 265 -12.28 2.31 1.00
N PRO A 266 -11.68 1.73 -0.05
CA PRO A 266 -10.96 2.43 -1.12
C PRO A 266 -11.93 3.19 -2.04
N ALA A 267 -11.39 4.14 -2.81
CA ALA A 267 -12.18 4.83 -3.83
C ALA A 267 -12.80 3.80 -4.81
N GLY A 268 -14.08 3.98 -5.12
CA GLY A 268 -14.82 3.05 -5.99
C GLY A 268 -15.57 1.94 -5.25
N ALA A 269 -15.56 1.90 -3.92
CA ALA A 269 -16.46 1.03 -3.17
C ALA A 269 -17.94 1.34 -3.49
N PRO A 270 -18.84 0.32 -3.48
CA PRO A 270 -18.59 -1.08 -3.10
C PRO A 270 -18.04 -1.97 -4.22
N ALA A 271 -17.70 -1.41 -5.40
CA ALA A 271 -17.12 -2.19 -6.49
C ALA A 271 -15.62 -2.49 -6.26
N ALA A 272 -14.91 -1.57 -5.62
CA ALA A 272 -13.56 -1.76 -5.10
C ALA A 272 -13.61 -1.93 -3.57
N VAL A 273 -12.89 -2.92 -3.03
CA VAL A 273 -12.91 -3.26 -1.61
C VAL A 273 -11.52 -3.71 -1.18
N TYR A 274 -11.22 -3.54 0.11
CA TYR A 274 -10.09 -4.22 0.73
C TYR A 274 -10.42 -5.69 0.93
N THR A 275 -9.41 -6.54 0.83
CA THR A 275 -9.51 -7.98 1.09
C THR A 275 -8.41 -8.40 2.04
N ALA A 276 -8.68 -9.41 2.85
CA ALA A 276 -7.68 -9.99 3.75
C ALA A 276 -7.66 -11.51 3.68
N LEU A 277 -6.49 -12.11 3.84
CA LEU A 277 -6.36 -13.55 4.06
C LEU A 277 -6.61 -13.87 5.54
N VAL A 278 -7.34 -14.95 5.83
CA VAL A 278 -7.56 -15.39 7.22
C VAL A 278 -6.70 -16.60 7.53
N GLY A 279 -5.72 -16.42 8.40
CA GLY A 279 -4.75 -17.45 8.78
C GLY A 279 -3.68 -16.91 9.71
N ASN A 280 -2.84 -17.81 10.23
CA ASN A 280 -1.65 -17.39 10.98
C ASN A 280 -0.57 -17.02 9.97
N SER A 281 0.03 -15.84 10.14
CA SER A 281 1.19 -15.44 9.35
C SER A 281 2.43 -16.20 9.80
N ILE A 282 3.18 -16.71 8.84
CA ILE A 282 4.49 -17.31 9.03
C ILE A 282 5.46 -16.40 8.27
N THR A 283 6.28 -15.65 9.00
CA THR A 283 7.32 -14.81 8.38
C THR A 283 8.39 -15.72 7.79
N SER A 284 8.51 -15.71 6.47
CA SER A 284 9.53 -16.43 5.71
C SER A 284 10.77 -15.57 5.47
N VAL A 285 10.58 -14.27 5.28
CA VAL A 285 11.63 -13.27 5.06
C VAL A 285 11.26 -12.01 5.83
N PHE A 286 12.25 -11.42 6.50
CA PHE A 286 12.20 -10.07 7.03
C PHE A 286 13.57 -9.42 6.82
N ASP A 287 13.58 -8.22 6.27
CA ASP A 287 14.76 -7.43 5.99
C ASP A 287 14.48 -5.97 6.32
N ASP A 288 14.94 -5.55 7.49
CA ASP A 288 14.87 -4.18 8.00
C ASP A 288 15.97 -3.29 7.40
N CYS A 289 16.72 -3.79 6.40
CA CYS A 289 17.80 -3.07 5.71
C CYS A 289 18.98 -2.62 6.61
N GLU A 290 19.01 -3.00 7.90
CA GLU A 290 20.05 -2.59 8.85
C GLU A 290 21.38 -3.30 8.63
N ALA A 291 21.36 -4.52 8.10
CA ALA A 291 22.57 -5.28 7.76
C ALA A 291 22.64 -5.63 6.26
N PRO A 292 23.83 -5.74 5.64
CA PRO A 292 23.95 -6.21 4.27
C PRO A 292 23.37 -7.63 4.15
N SER A 293 22.32 -7.77 3.35
CA SER A 293 21.51 -9.00 3.23
C SER A 293 21.47 -9.59 1.81
N GLY A 294 22.33 -9.10 0.90
CA GLY A 294 22.53 -9.66 -0.44
C GLY A 294 21.83 -8.90 -1.58
N TRP A 295 21.27 -7.73 -1.29
CA TRP A 295 20.74 -6.81 -2.30
C TRP A 295 21.85 -6.33 -3.24
N THR A 296 21.47 -6.02 -4.47
CA THR A 296 22.39 -5.54 -5.51
C THR A 296 21.88 -4.21 -6.08
N ALA A 297 22.66 -3.16 -5.91
CA ALA A 297 22.39 -1.84 -6.48
C ALA A 297 23.20 -1.60 -7.76
N GLY A 298 22.63 -0.86 -8.71
CA GLY A 298 23.31 -0.44 -9.95
C GLY A 298 23.59 -1.62 -10.88
N VAL A 299 22.55 -2.11 -11.56
CA VAL A 299 22.64 -3.32 -12.38
C VAL A 299 23.18 -3.04 -13.79
N PRO A 300 23.78 -4.03 -14.47
CA PRO A 300 24.18 -3.86 -15.86
C PRO A 300 22.99 -3.50 -16.75
N GLY A 301 23.01 -2.29 -17.32
CA GLY A 301 21.90 -1.75 -18.11
C GLY A 301 21.35 -0.43 -17.57
N ASP A 302 21.61 -0.12 -16.29
CA ASP A 302 21.35 1.20 -15.72
C ASP A 302 22.21 2.28 -16.41
N ASP A 303 21.60 3.43 -16.68
CA ASP A 303 22.18 4.56 -17.40
C ASP A 303 22.10 5.89 -16.63
N ALA A 304 21.51 5.90 -15.43
CA ALA A 304 21.57 7.03 -14.52
C ALA A 304 23.03 7.40 -14.19
N THR A 305 23.35 8.69 -14.23
CA THR A 305 24.72 9.18 -13.99
C THR A 305 25.02 9.48 -12.51
N THR A 306 23.97 9.64 -11.72
CA THR A 306 23.90 9.96 -10.28
C THR A 306 22.65 9.25 -9.70
N GLY A 307 22.42 9.34 -8.40
CA GLY A 307 21.24 8.72 -7.76
C GLY A 307 21.27 7.18 -7.75
N ILE A 308 22.45 6.57 -7.86
CA ILE A 308 22.59 5.11 -7.78
C ILE A 308 22.23 4.63 -6.38
N TRP A 309 21.41 3.57 -6.29
CA TRP A 309 20.95 3.03 -5.02
C TRP A 309 22.10 2.75 -4.05
N GLU A 310 21.96 3.19 -2.81
CA GLU A 310 22.89 2.89 -1.72
C GLU A 310 22.16 2.71 -0.40
N ARG A 311 22.80 1.97 0.52
CA ARG A 311 22.24 1.64 1.82
C ARG A 311 22.94 2.44 2.91
N VAL A 312 22.24 3.41 3.47
CA VAL A 312 22.81 4.44 4.35
C VAL A 312 21.78 4.88 5.38
N SER A 313 22.24 5.65 6.37
CA SER A 313 21.32 6.49 7.13
C SER A 313 20.88 7.65 6.26
N PRO A 314 19.57 7.79 5.96
CA PRO A 314 19.10 8.81 5.04
C PRO A 314 19.27 10.22 5.65
N GLU A 315 19.47 11.20 4.78
CA GLU A 315 19.78 12.59 5.15
C GLU A 315 18.71 13.45 4.48
N GLY A 316 17.79 13.95 5.29
CA GLY A 316 16.53 14.51 4.77
C GLY A 316 16.71 15.74 3.90
N THR A 317 16.04 15.72 2.76
CA THR A 317 15.87 16.88 1.88
C THR A 317 14.37 17.16 1.72
N GLN A 318 13.98 17.98 0.73
CA GLN A 318 12.56 18.09 0.37
C GLN A 318 12.07 16.84 -0.39
N ALA A 319 12.97 16.09 -1.04
CA ALA A 319 12.66 14.95 -1.88
C ALA A 319 13.06 13.59 -1.25
N ALA A 320 13.99 13.55 -0.29
CA ALA A 320 14.47 12.35 0.39
C ALA A 320 13.99 12.26 1.84
N PRO A 321 13.81 11.02 2.36
CA PRO A 321 13.48 10.81 3.76
C PRO A 321 14.58 11.32 4.69
N GLY A 322 14.21 11.80 5.88
CA GLY A 322 15.15 12.22 6.93
C GLY A 322 15.57 11.13 7.90
N THR A 323 14.83 10.03 7.93
CA THR A 323 15.08 8.82 8.73
C THR A 323 14.58 7.62 7.94
N ASP A 324 15.10 6.44 8.27
CA ASP A 324 14.52 5.17 7.86
C ASP A 324 13.08 5.03 8.40
N HIS A 325 12.38 3.99 7.96
CA HIS A 325 11.02 3.71 8.40
C HIS A 325 11.00 2.90 9.71
N SER A 326 12.00 2.03 9.91
CA SER A 326 12.02 1.08 11.02
C SER A 326 11.80 1.76 12.39
N PRO A 327 10.95 1.21 13.28
CA PRO A 327 10.76 1.75 14.64
C PRO A 327 12.06 1.80 15.47
N SER A 328 13.00 0.91 15.14
CA SER A 328 14.33 0.81 15.72
C SER A 328 15.32 0.48 14.61
N GLY A 329 15.71 1.50 13.85
CA GLY A 329 16.71 1.40 12.81
C GLY A 329 17.36 2.75 12.58
N THR A 330 18.29 2.76 11.63
CA THR A 330 18.84 4.00 11.06
C THR A 330 19.08 3.88 9.57
N GLN A 331 19.09 2.69 8.97
CA GLN A 331 19.52 2.47 7.59
C GLN A 331 18.38 1.99 6.70
N CYS A 332 18.25 2.60 5.54
CA CYS A 332 17.39 2.12 4.46
C CYS A 332 18.15 2.18 3.13
N TRP A 333 17.54 1.68 2.06
CA TRP A 333 18.04 1.95 0.71
C TRP A 333 17.51 3.30 0.22
N VAL A 334 18.36 4.11 -0.39
CA VAL A 334 18.00 5.37 -1.06
C VAL A 334 18.67 5.47 -2.43
N THR A 335 18.08 6.21 -3.37
CA THR A 335 18.70 6.52 -4.68
C THR A 335 19.79 7.58 -4.52
N GLY A 336 20.96 7.18 -4.02
CA GLY A 336 22.08 8.07 -3.75
C GLY A 336 21.86 8.98 -2.53
N GLN A 337 22.96 9.56 -2.02
CA GLN A 337 22.94 10.32 -0.78
C GLN A 337 23.75 11.62 -0.83
N GLY A 338 23.06 12.72 -0.52
CA GLY A 338 23.62 14.07 -0.36
C GLY A 338 24.71 14.18 0.70
N ALA A 339 25.63 15.12 0.51
CA ALA A 339 26.37 15.62 1.67
C ALA A 339 25.39 16.36 2.61
N PRO A 340 25.54 16.26 3.94
CA PRO A 340 24.68 16.98 4.88
C PRO A 340 24.66 18.50 4.59
N GLY A 341 23.46 19.05 4.39
CA GLY A 341 23.25 20.46 4.00
C GLY A 341 23.57 20.77 2.52
N GLY A 342 23.69 19.76 1.67
CA GLY A 342 23.81 19.88 0.22
C GLY A 342 22.57 20.44 -0.47
N SER A 343 22.65 20.62 -1.80
CA SER A 343 21.51 21.03 -2.62
C SER A 343 20.49 19.89 -2.76
N LEU A 344 19.23 20.24 -3.02
CA LEU A 344 18.14 19.29 -3.20
C LEU A 344 18.44 18.22 -4.26
N GLY A 345 18.93 18.60 -5.45
CA GLY A 345 19.30 17.65 -6.51
C GLY A 345 20.76 17.20 -6.44
N ALA A 346 21.37 17.09 -5.25
CA ALA A 346 22.78 16.70 -5.14
C ALA A 346 23.03 15.23 -5.54
N ASN A 347 22.07 14.34 -5.28
CA ASN A 347 22.10 12.94 -5.68
C ASN A 347 20.75 12.51 -6.25
N ASP A 348 20.14 13.44 -6.98
CA ASP A 348 19.07 13.14 -7.91
C ASP A 348 19.43 11.93 -8.79
N VAL A 349 18.44 11.15 -9.20
CA VAL A 349 18.64 10.23 -10.32
C VAL A 349 18.75 11.12 -11.56
N ASP A 350 19.91 11.20 -12.23
CA ASP A 350 20.04 12.05 -13.43
C ASP A 350 20.12 11.22 -14.72
N GLY A 351 19.20 11.52 -15.65
CA GLY A 351 19.35 11.25 -17.08
C GLY A 351 19.27 9.78 -17.48
N GLY A 352 18.55 8.97 -16.70
CA GLY A 352 18.41 7.54 -16.91
C GLY A 352 17.68 6.84 -15.77
N SER A 353 17.90 5.54 -15.66
CA SER A 353 17.33 4.67 -14.63
C SER A 353 18.39 4.01 -13.76
N THR A 354 18.01 3.74 -12.51
CA THR A 354 18.80 3.03 -11.51
C THR A 354 17.97 1.92 -10.87
N THR A 355 18.56 0.73 -10.75
CA THR A 355 17.87 -0.48 -10.30
C THR A 355 18.47 -1.02 -9.00
N LEU A 356 17.58 -1.38 -8.08
CA LEU A 356 17.88 -2.14 -6.88
C LEU A 356 17.22 -3.52 -6.96
N LEU A 357 18.02 -4.58 -6.82
CA LEU A 357 17.55 -5.97 -6.78
C LEU A 357 17.60 -6.51 -5.36
N THR A 358 16.54 -7.23 -4.97
CA THR A 358 16.59 -8.09 -3.78
C THR A 358 17.50 -9.29 -4.02
N PRO A 359 17.89 -10.03 -2.97
CA PRO A 359 18.30 -11.42 -3.10
C PRO A 359 17.25 -12.28 -3.81
N ILE A 360 17.66 -13.48 -4.23
CA ILE A 360 16.73 -14.52 -4.66
C ILE A 360 16.16 -15.21 -3.42
N TYR A 361 14.84 -15.24 -3.31
CA TYR A 361 14.11 -15.90 -2.23
C TYR A 361 13.60 -17.27 -2.69
N ASP A 362 13.86 -18.29 -1.87
CA ASP A 362 13.24 -19.60 -2.03
C ASP A 362 11.92 -19.63 -1.28
N LEU A 363 10.81 -19.49 -2.02
CA LEU A 363 9.47 -19.50 -1.46
C LEU A 363 8.76 -20.84 -1.66
N THR A 364 9.47 -21.88 -2.12
CA THR A 364 8.86 -23.20 -2.32
C THR A 364 8.25 -23.74 -1.03
N GLY A 365 7.05 -24.29 -1.14
CA GLY A 365 6.27 -24.75 0.02
C GLY A 365 5.35 -23.70 0.63
N GLY A 366 5.48 -22.42 0.22
CA GLY A 366 4.50 -21.39 0.52
C GLY A 366 3.16 -21.65 -0.17
N SER A 367 2.06 -21.36 0.51
CA SER A 367 0.71 -21.53 -0.05
C SER A 367 0.14 -20.23 -0.59
N ASN A 368 0.12 -19.18 0.23
CA ASN A 368 -0.36 -17.84 -0.10
C ASN A 368 0.63 -16.77 0.41
N PRO A 369 1.83 -16.68 -0.19
CA PRO A 369 2.81 -15.68 0.23
C PRO A 369 2.31 -14.26 -0.10
N LEU A 370 2.35 -13.41 0.91
CA LEU A 370 2.22 -11.96 0.80
C LEU A 370 3.62 -11.35 0.84
N ILE A 371 3.86 -10.38 -0.04
CA ILE A 371 5.07 -9.57 -0.06
C ILE A 371 4.69 -8.15 0.34
N SER A 372 5.50 -7.54 1.18
CA SER A 372 5.39 -6.11 1.51
C SER A 372 6.76 -5.46 1.58
N TYR A 373 6.75 -4.15 1.37
CA TYR A 373 7.87 -3.25 1.59
C TYR A 373 7.33 -1.84 1.85
N TRP A 374 8.11 -1.06 2.59
CA TRP A 374 7.88 0.37 2.71
C TRP A 374 8.68 1.09 1.63
N ARG A 375 8.03 2.02 0.94
CA ARG A 375 8.66 2.83 -0.10
C ARG A 375 8.47 4.31 0.14
N TRP A 376 9.45 5.08 -0.31
CA TRP A 376 9.40 6.52 -0.49
C TRP A 376 9.66 6.81 -1.97
N TYR A 377 8.91 7.71 -2.57
CA TYR A 377 9.19 8.20 -3.91
C TYR A 377 8.82 9.68 -4.02
N SER A 378 9.74 10.52 -4.47
CA SER A 378 9.53 11.91 -4.81
C SER A 378 9.99 12.16 -6.23
N ASN A 379 9.14 12.82 -7.02
CA ASN A 379 9.50 13.41 -8.31
C ASN A 379 8.87 14.81 -8.47
N ASP A 380 8.27 15.35 -7.41
CA ASP A 380 7.41 16.54 -7.43
C ASP A 380 8.20 17.86 -7.27
N THR A 381 9.53 17.77 -7.36
CA THR A 381 10.45 18.91 -7.33
C THR A 381 11.35 18.93 -8.58
N GLY A 382 12.21 19.94 -8.73
CA GLY A 382 13.08 20.07 -9.90
C GLY A 382 12.52 20.92 -11.04
N GLY A 383 13.14 20.80 -12.22
CA GLY A 383 12.82 21.61 -13.40
C GLY A 383 11.57 21.15 -14.14
N SER A 384 11.18 19.90 -13.99
CA SER A 384 10.02 19.29 -14.63
C SER A 384 9.25 18.35 -13.70
N PRO A 385 8.78 18.82 -12.53
CA PRO A 385 8.20 17.96 -11.50
C PRO A 385 7.00 17.16 -12.01
N ALA A 386 6.79 16.01 -11.39
CA ALA A 386 5.72 15.07 -11.70
C ALA A 386 5.74 14.55 -13.15
N ALA A 387 6.94 14.25 -13.67
CA ALA A 387 7.15 13.67 -14.99
C ALA A 387 7.59 12.20 -14.97
N ASP A 388 8.15 11.73 -13.86
CA ASP A 388 8.91 10.48 -13.81
C ASP A 388 8.24 9.37 -13.00
N THR A 389 8.68 8.13 -13.14
CA THR A 389 8.08 7.02 -12.39
C THR A 389 9.12 6.15 -11.72
N MET A 390 8.71 5.50 -10.63
CA MET A 390 9.38 4.32 -10.10
C MET A 390 8.51 3.09 -10.37
N THR A 391 9.11 2.04 -10.92
CA THR A 391 8.42 0.77 -11.13
C THR A 391 8.98 -0.29 -10.19
N VAL A 392 8.09 -1.06 -9.57
CA VAL A 392 8.46 -2.25 -8.81
C VAL A 392 7.95 -3.47 -9.55
N ASP A 393 8.87 -4.38 -9.87
CA ASP A 393 8.55 -5.62 -10.57
C ASP A 393 9.00 -6.84 -9.78
N ILE A 394 8.37 -7.98 -10.07
CA ILE A 394 8.66 -9.28 -9.49
C ILE A 394 8.97 -10.31 -10.59
N SER A 395 9.88 -11.22 -10.28
CA SER A 395 10.28 -12.35 -11.10
C SER A 395 10.06 -13.64 -10.32
N ASP A 396 9.63 -14.73 -10.99
CA ASP A 396 9.64 -16.10 -10.45
C ASP A 396 10.70 -17.02 -11.09
N ASP A 397 11.58 -16.48 -11.93
CA ASP A 397 12.59 -17.23 -12.69
C ASP A 397 14.03 -16.69 -12.54
N GLY A 398 14.31 -16.00 -11.43
CA GLY A 398 15.65 -15.49 -11.11
C GLY A 398 16.07 -14.28 -11.95
N GLY A 399 15.09 -13.49 -12.43
CA GLY A 399 15.27 -12.25 -13.15
C GLY A 399 15.32 -12.39 -14.67
N ALA A 400 14.93 -13.55 -15.22
CA ALA A 400 14.87 -13.77 -16.66
C ALA A 400 13.61 -13.14 -17.28
N SER A 401 12.51 -13.06 -16.53
CA SER A 401 11.30 -12.33 -16.88
C SER A 401 10.72 -11.57 -15.67
N TRP A 402 9.99 -10.49 -15.93
CA TRP A 402 9.52 -9.57 -14.90
C TRP A 402 8.04 -9.21 -15.12
N VAL A 403 7.28 -9.19 -14.03
CA VAL A 403 5.87 -8.78 -13.97
C VAL A 403 5.78 -7.57 -13.05
N SER A 404 5.05 -6.52 -13.46
CA SER A 404 4.93 -5.31 -12.66
C SER A 404 3.97 -5.51 -11.48
N LEU A 405 4.43 -5.17 -10.27
CA LEU A 405 3.62 -5.10 -9.06
C LEU A 405 2.96 -3.73 -8.96
N GLU A 406 3.74 -2.66 -9.13
CA GLU A 406 3.25 -1.28 -9.12
C GLU A 406 4.09 -0.32 -9.96
N VAL A 407 3.44 0.78 -10.34
CA VAL A 407 4.07 1.97 -10.92
C VAL A 407 3.69 3.16 -10.04
N VAL A 408 4.69 3.82 -9.49
CA VAL A 408 4.57 5.00 -8.62
C VAL A 408 4.90 6.24 -9.43
N GLY A 409 4.10 7.28 -9.28
CA GLY A 409 4.15 8.46 -10.14
C GLY A 409 3.39 8.28 -11.47
N PRO A 410 3.49 9.27 -12.38
CA PRO A 410 4.29 10.46 -12.22
C PRO A 410 3.65 11.50 -11.30
N THR A 411 2.37 11.37 -10.96
CA THR A 411 1.66 12.31 -10.08
C THR A 411 1.14 11.68 -8.79
N GLN A 412 1.02 10.36 -8.74
CA GLN A 412 0.44 9.64 -7.61
C GLN A 412 1.54 9.09 -6.71
N ASP A 413 1.41 9.30 -5.39
CA ASP A 413 2.33 8.82 -4.37
C ASP A 413 3.80 9.20 -4.65
N SER A 414 4.00 10.38 -5.26
CA SER A 414 5.30 10.85 -5.78
C SER A 414 5.76 12.17 -5.16
N SER A 415 5.29 12.46 -3.95
CA SER A 415 5.66 13.64 -3.15
C SER A 415 6.38 13.29 -1.84
N GLY A 416 7.01 12.11 -1.80
CA GLY A 416 7.60 11.52 -0.60
C GLY A 416 6.57 11.00 0.42
N GLY A 417 7.07 10.67 1.61
CA GLY A 417 6.33 9.96 2.64
C GLY A 417 6.49 8.44 2.52
N TRP A 418 6.66 7.79 3.66
CA TRP A 418 6.72 6.33 3.74
C TRP A 418 5.32 5.74 3.51
N ILE A 419 5.19 4.89 2.50
CA ILE A 419 3.96 4.20 2.11
C ILE A 419 4.24 2.69 2.05
N GLU A 420 3.42 1.89 2.74
CA GLU A 420 3.48 0.43 2.66
C GLU A 420 2.75 -0.05 1.41
N ALA A 421 3.40 -0.92 0.64
CA ALA A 421 2.77 -1.64 -0.46
C ALA A 421 2.73 -3.14 -0.13
N ILE A 422 1.56 -3.78 -0.30
CA ILE A 422 1.36 -5.20 0.01
C ILE A 422 0.71 -5.90 -1.19
N PHE A 423 1.27 -7.04 -1.60
CA PHE A 423 0.80 -7.84 -2.73
C PHE A 423 0.65 -9.31 -2.37
N THR A 424 -0.42 -9.94 -2.87
CA THR A 424 -0.53 -11.40 -2.91
C THR A 424 0.30 -11.91 -4.07
N LEU A 425 1.40 -12.60 -3.79
CA LEU A 425 2.37 -13.03 -4.81
C LEU A 425 1.71 -13.83 -5.94
N THR A 426 0.77 -14.71 -5.60
CA THR A 426 0.08 -15.61 -6.55
C THR A 426 -0.83 -14.90 -7.54
N ASP A 427 -1.12 -13.60 -7.34
CA ASP A 427 -1.84 -12.80 -8.33
C ASP A 427 -0.95 -12.36 -9.50
N PHE A 428 0.38 -12.41 -9.33
CA PHE A 428 1.36 -11.88 -10.29
C PHE A 428 2.25 -12.96 -10.89
N VAL A 429 2.77 -13.87 -10.05
CA VAL A 429 3.75 -14.90 -10.46
C VAL A 429 3.55 -16.22 -9.71
N ASN A 430 4.25 -17.27 -10.10
CA ASN A 430 4.20 -18.55 -9.38
C ASN A 430 5.10 -18.54 -8.14
N VAL A 431 4.77 -19.38 -7.17
CA VAL A 431 5.64 -19.62 -6.00
C VAL A 431 6.78 -20.56 -6.40
N THR A 432 8.00 -20.03 -6.50
CA THR A 432 9.19 -20.78 -6.91
C THR A 432 10.36 -20.58 -5.94
N SER A 433 11.48 -21.27 -6.21
CA SER A 433 12.72 -21.07 -5.46
C SER A 433 13.57 -19.91 -5.98
N GLN A 434 13.04 -19.13 -6.92
CA GLN A 434 13.77 -18.13 -7.72
C GLN A 434 13.05 -16.77 -7.73
N VAL A 435 12.32 -16.46 -6.65
CA VAL A 435 11.57 -15.20 -6.57
C VAL A 435 12.52 -14.03 -6.30
N GLN A 436 12.39 -12.94 -7.04
CA GLN A 436 13.22 -11.74 -6.88
C GLN A 436 12.40 -10.50 -7.20
N LEU A 437 12.60 -9.41 -6.44
CA LEU A 437 12.03 -8.10 -6.75
C LEU A 437 13.10 -7.18 -7.33
N ARG A 438 12.66 -6.23 -8.15
CA ARG A 438 13.46 -5.09 -8.58
C ARG A 438 12.70 -3.78 -8.39
N PHE A 439 13.41 -2.76 -7.94
CA PHE A 439 12.94 -1.38 -7.78
C PHE A 439 13.71 -0.51 -8.76
N VAL A 440 13.01 0.09 -9.72
CA VAL A 440 13.61 0.89 -10.79
C VAL A 440 13.12 2.32 -10.66
N ALA A 441 13.98 3.21 -10.20
CA ALA A 441 13.73 4.65 -10.21
C ALA A 441 14.31 5.24 -11.50
N SER A 442 13.61 6.19 -12.10
CA SER A 442 14.01 6.79 -13.37
C SER A 442 13.80 8.30 -13.35
N ASP A 443 14.68 9.03 -14.01
CA ASP A 443 14.56 10.45 -14.37
C ASP A 443 14.83 10.56 -15.88
N LEU A 444 13.74 10.64 -16.65
CA LEU A 444 13.75 10.55 -18.09
C LEU A 444 13.23 11.85 -18.71
N GLY A 445 13.95 12.32 -19.73
CA GLY A 445 13.53 13.52 -20.46
C GLY A 445 13.97 14.79 -19.75
N ALA A 446 13.03 15.64 -19.34
CA ALA A 446 13.35 16.89 -18.65
C ALA A 446 13.45 16.62 -17.13
N GLY A 447 14.54 17.06 -16.49
CA GLY A 447 14.86 16.65 -15.13
C GLY A 447 13.84 17.08 -14.08
N SER A 448 13.13 16.11 -13.50
CA SER A 448 12.59 16.22 -12.15
C SER A 448 13.75 16.10 -11.16
N ILE A 449 13.51 16.36 -9.87
CA ILE A 449 14.37 15.80 -8.84
C ILE A 449 13.68 14.54 -8.33
N VAL A 450 14.28 13.40 -8.67
CA VAL A 450 13.84 12.04 -8.36
C VAL A 450 14.66 11.47 -7.22
N GLU A 451 14.00 11.25 -6.08
CA GLU A 451 14.59 10.53 -4.93
C GLU A 451 13.63 9.43 -4.47
N ALA A 452 14.15 8.22 -4.25
CA ALA A 452 13.39 7.07 -3.80
C ALA A 452 14.08 6.36 -2.62
N ALA A 453 13.30 5.66 -1.80
CA ALA A 453 13.81 4.83 -0.72
C ALA A 453 12.99 3.54 -0.54
N ILE A 454 13.64 2.47 -0.05
CA ILE A 454 13.03 1.19 0.28
C ILE A 454 13.48 0.75 1.67
N ASP A 455 12.54 0.26 2.48
CA ASP A 455 12.79 -0.25 3.82
C ASP A 455 11.79 -1.35 4.22
N ASP A 456 12.07 -2.06 5.32
CA ASP A 456 11.15 -2.98 6.01
C ASP A 456 10.48 -4.03 5.08
N LEU A 457 11.27 -4.69 4.22
CA LEU A 457 10.74 -5.73 3.33
C LEU A 457 10.40 -6.99 4.12
N TRP A 458 9.20 -7.52 3.91
CA TRP A 458 8.82 -8.83 4.47
C TRP A 458 8.07 -9.70 3.47
N ILE A 459 8.27 -11.01 3.63
CA ILE A 459 7.49 -12.04 2.94
C ILE A 459 6.89 -12.97 3.99
N LYS A 460 5.56 -13.03 4.04
CA LYS A 460 4.81 -13.87 4.99
C LYS A 460 3.96 -14.85 4.22
N ASP A 461 3.99 -16.13 4.60
CA ASP A 461 2.98 -17.08 4.16
C ASP A 461 1.80 -17.07 5.13
N VAL A 462 0.60 -17.32 4.62
CA VAL A 462 -0.61 -17.41 5.45
C VAL A 462 -1.08 -18.85 5.49
N SER A 463 -1.03 -19.46 6.68
CA SER A 463 -1.38 -20.86 6.87
C SER A 463 -2.45 -21.06 7.94
N CYS A 464 -3.42 -21.92 7.61
CA CYS A 464 -4.45 -22.39 8.54
C CYS A 464 -3.98 -23.58 9.40
N ASN A 465 -2.88 -24.22 9.02
CA ASN A 465 -2.35 -25.43 9.66
C ASN A 465 -0.90 -25.23 10.07
N SER A 466 -0.50 -23.99 10.39
CA SER A 466 0.87 -23.64 10.78
C SER A 466 1.29 -24.54 11.95
N SER A 467 2.19 -25.48 11.66
CA SER A 467 2.88 -26.20 12.71
C SER A 467 3.72 -25.19 13.48
N VAL A 468 3.42 -24.97 14.75
CA VAL A 468 4.19 -24.08 15.61
C VAL A 468 5.26 -24.90 16.31
N GLY A 469 6.50 -24.44 16.19
CA GLY A 469 7.66 -25.06 16.80
C GLY A 469 8.36 -26.09 15.94
N SER A 470 9.48 -26.58 16.46
CA SER A 470 10.33 -27.60 15.84
C SER A 470 10.47 -28.81 16.76
N ASN A 471 10.28 -30.01 16.21
CA ASN A 471 10.54 -31.24 16.95
C ASN A 471 12.03 -31.40 17.26
N TYR A 472 12.32 -31.88 18.46
CA TYR A 472 13.66 -32.25 18.91
C TYR A 472 13.56 -33.52 19.79
N CYS A 473 14.69 -34.13 20.14
CA CYS A 473 14.69 -35.40 20.88
C CYS A 473 13.93 -36.52 20.15
N THR A 474 14.07 -36.54 18.82
CA THR A 474 13.32 -37.42 17.91
C THR A 474 14.21 -38.53 17.35
N PRO A 475 13.68 -39.75 17.11
CA PRO A 475 12.36 -40.21 17.53
C PRO A 475 12.29 -40.50 19.04
N ALA A 476 11.08 -40.44 19.58
CA ALA A 476 10.80 -40.90 20.95
C ALA A 476 11.06 -42.41 21.11
N VAL A 477 11.06 -42.89 22.35
CA VAL A 477 11.12 -44.34 22.62
C VAL A 477 9.76 -44.98 22.29
N SER A 478 9.77 -46.04 21.50
CA SER A 478 8.55 -46.78 21.14
C SER A 478 7.75 -47.22 22.37
N ASN A 479 6.44 -46.96 22.34
CA ASN A 479 5.54 -47.30 23.43
C ASN A 479 4.82 -48.64 23.17
N SER A 480 3.90 -49.04 24.06
CA SER A 480 3.15 -50.31 23.94
C SER A 480 2.28 -50.45 22.68
N SER A 481 2.02 -49.37 21.94
CA SER A 481 1.40 -49.41 20.60
C SER A 481 2.34 -49.95 19.51
N GLY A 482 3.66 -49.99 19.78
CA GLY A 482 4.70 -50.32 18.82
C GLY A 482 5.30 -49.11 18.10
N SER A 483 4.75 -47.92 18.29
CA SER A 483 5.20 -46.67 17.66
C SER A 483 5.80 -45.69 18.69
N PRO A 484 6.73 -44.81 18.28
CA PRO A 484 7.16 -43.67 19.10
C PRO A 484 6.09 -42.58 19.08
N ALA A 485 5.79 -41.96 20.22
CA ALA A 485 4.80 -40.89 20.29
C ALA A 485 5.39 -39.55 19.79
N GLY A 486 4.68 -38.88 18.89
CA GLY A 486 5.11 -37.60 18.28
C GLY A 486 4.26 -36.42 18.73
N ILE A 487 4.88 -35.35 19.24
CA ILE A 487 4.22 -34.07 19.56
C ILE A 487 4.26 -33.10 18.37
N GLY A 488 3.22 -32.29 18.21
CA GLY A 488 3.19 -31.15 17.30
C GLY A 488 2.45 -29.97 17.92
N GLY A 489 2.81 -28.75 17.53
CA GLY A 489 2.10 -27.54 17.90
C GLY A 489 1.34 -26.98 16.70
N THR A 490 0.19 -26.36 16.92
CA THR A 490 -0.56 -25.60 15.92
C THR A 490 -1.10 -24.31 16.53
N GLY A 491 -1.36 -23.30 15.71
CA GLY A 491 -1.87 -22.00 16.15
C GLY A 491 -0.84 -20.90 15.93
N SER A 492 -0.53 -20.12 16.96
CA SER A 492 0.39 -18.98 16.91
C SER A 492 1.56 -19.13 17.89
N ASP A 493 2.72 -18.65 17.47
CA ASP A 493 3.92 -18.39 18.29
C ASP A 493 3.93 -16.96 18.87
N VAL A 494 2.89 -16.15 18.66
CA VAL A 494 2.73 -14.84 19.33
C VAL A 494 2.21 -15.08 20.73
N ALA A 495 3.01 -14.75 21.75
CA ALA A 495 2.67 -15.08 23.15
C ALA A 495 1.32 -14.46 23.59
N LEU A 496 1.07 -13.21 23.20
CA LEU A 496 -0.14 -12.47 23.54
C LEU A 496 -1.41 -12.99 22.82
N ALA A 497 -1.25 -13.69 21.70
CA ALA A 497 -2.40 -14.30 21.02
C ALA A 497 -3.02 -15.44 21.85
N ASN A 498 -2.26 -16.03 22.77
CA ASN A 498 -2.66 -17.16 23.62
C ASN A 498 -3.37 -18.28 22.86
N ASN A 499 -2.91 -18.56 21.64
CA ASN A 499 -3.54 -19.46 20.68
C ASN A 499 -2.57 -20.57 20.29
N LEU A 500 -2.13 -21.37 21.26
CA LEU A 500 -1.33 -22.57 21.01
C LEU A 500 -2.17 -23.82 21.28
N THR A 501 -2.11 -24.80 20.40
CA THR A 501 -2.63 -26.15 20.64
C THR A 501 -1.51 -27.17 20.44
N LEU A 502 -1.19 -27.91 21.50
CA LEU A 502 -0.26 -29.03 21.48
C LEU A 502 -1.04 -30.31 21.24
N THR A 503 -0.58 -31.15 20.32
CA THR A 503 -1.20 -32.43 19.98
C THR A 503 -0.14 -33.52 19.97
N VAL A 504 -0.40 -34.65 20.62
CA VAL A 504 0.50 -35.83 20.59
C VAL A 504 -0.23 -37.03 20.03
N SER A 505 0.41 -37.72 19.09
CA SER A 505 -0.12 -38.87 18.36
C SER A 505 0.66 -40.16 18.67
N ASP A 506 0.19 -41.29 18.11
CA ASP A 506 0.77 -42.64 18.26
C ASP A 506 0.80 -43.17 19.71
N LEU A 507 -0.17 -42.72 20.52
CA LEU A 507 -0.29 -43.07 21.93
C LEU A 507 -1.11 -44.35 22.17
N PRO A 508 -0.82 -45.10 23.24
CA PRO A 508 -1.65 -46.21 23.68
C PRO A 508 -3.01 -45.74 24.23
N ASN A 509 -4.10 -46.18 23.62
CA ASN A 509 -5.46 -45.80 24.02
C ASN A 509 -5.79 -46.14 25.48
N GLY A 510 -6.60 -45.29 26.11
CA GLY A 510 -7.08 -45.45 27.49
C GLY A 510 -6.04 -45.14 28.58
N GLN A 511 -4.83 -44.70 28.21
CA GLN A 511 -3.79 -44.33 29.15
C GLN A 511 -3.96 -42.88 29.65
N PHE A 512 -3.57 -42.64 30.90
CA PHE A 512 -3.50 -41.29 31.45
C PHE A 512 -2.25 -40.57 30.96
N SER A 513 -2.37 -39.28 30.68
CA SER A 513 -1.28 -38.43 30.21
C SER A 513 -1.43 -37.00 30.71
N TYR A 514 -0.34 -36.24 30.70
CA TYR A 514 -0.36 -34.79 30.90
C TYR A 514 0.87 -34.17 30.26
N PHE A 515 0.74 -32.91 29.82
CA PHE A 515 1.83 -32.15 29.25
C PHE A 515 2.78 -31.62 30.33
N ILE A 516 4.04 -31.49 29.96
CA ILE A 516 5.11 -30.87 30.74
C ILE A 516 5.85 -29.87 29.86
N ALA A 517 6.41 -28.83 30.47
CA ALA A 517 7.14 -27.80 29.73
C ALA A 517 8.34 -27.24 30.52
N SER A 518 9.32 -26.69 29.82
CA SER A 518 10.46 -25.97 30.41
C SER A 518 11.08 -24.99 29.41
N GLN A 519 11.65 -23.90 29.92
CA GLN A 519 12.51 -23.01 29.11
C GLN A 519 13.88 -23.65 28.80
N SER A 520 14.24 -24.73 29.48
CA SER A 520 15.50 -25.44 29.29
C SER A 520 15.27 -26.82 28.66
N GLN A 521 16.10 -27.17 27.68
CA GLN A 521 16.17 -28.53 27.17
C GLN A 521 17.02 -29.41 28.10
N GLY A 522 16.72 -30.70 28.12
CA GLY A 522 17.46 -31.69 28.88
C GLY A 522 17.52 -33.02 28.13
N SER A 523 18.18 -34.00 28.73
CA SER A 523 18.18 -35.38 28.23
C SER A 523 18.41 -36.33 29.39
N THR A 524 17.33 -36.74 30.04
CA THR A 524 17.37 -37.70 31.14
C THR A 524 16.69 -39.00 30.70
N PRO A 525 17.45 -40.05 30.34
CA PRO A 525 16.89 -41.34 30.01
C PRO A 525 16.31 -42.05 31.23
N ASN A 526 15.19 -42.75 31.05
CA ASN A 526 14.53 -43.58 32.06
C ASN A 526 14.21 -42.88 33.40
N PRO A 527 13.69 -41.64 33.39
CA PRO A 527 13.47 -40.88 34.62
C PRO A 527 12.39 -41.54 35.47
N GLY A 528 12.68 -41.76 36.76
CA GLY A 528 11.72 -42.35 37.69
C GLY A 528 11.20 -43.74 37.30
N GLY A 529 11.96 -44.51 36.51
CA GLY A 529 11.56 -45.84 36.02
C GLY A 529 10.67 -45.82 34.77
N SER A 530 10.49 -44.66 34.14
CA SER A 530 9.96 -44.56 32.77
C SER A 530 10.87 -45.27 31.77
N GLN A 531 10.35 -45.63 30.60
CA GLN A 531 11.12 -46.12 29.45
C GLN A 531 11.55 -45.03 28.48
N GLY A 532 10.93 -43.86 28.56
CA GLY A 532 11.21 -42.75 27.66
C GLY A 532 12.41 -41.91 28.10
N VAL A 533 12.66 -40.85 27.33
CA VAL A 533 13.66 -39.83 27.64
C VAL A 533 12.92 -38.55 28.01
N LEU A 534 13.19 -38.00 29.19
CA LEU A 534 12.75 -36.66 29.55
C LEU A 534 13.68 -35.65 28.89
N CYS A 535 13.15 -34.92 27.91
CA CYS A 535 13.95 -34.02 27.07
C CYS A 535 13.88 -32.56 27.56
N LEU A 536 13.45 -32.35 28.82
CA LEU A 536 13.31 -31.05 29.47
C LEU A 536 14.30 -30.93 30.63
N GLY A 537 14.88 -29.74 30.80
CA GLY A 537 15.69 -29.36 31.96
C GLY A 537 14.83 -28.74 33.07
N ALA A 538 15.44 -28.48 34.22
CA ALA A 538 14.75 -27.83 35.35
C ALA A 538 14.82 -26.30 35.24
N PRO A 539 13.79 -25.55 35.70
CA PRO A 539 12.53 -26.04 36.28
C PRO A 539 11.56 -26.60 35.23
N ILE A 540 10.70 -27.54 35.64
CA ILE A 540 9.71 -28.19 34.76
C ILE A 540 8.30 -27.83 35.23
N ALA A 541 7.54 -27.16 34.38
CA ALA A 541 6.11 -26.93 34.51
C ALA A 541 5.34 -28.24 34.25
N ARG A 542 4.28 -28.49 35.02
CA ARG A 542 3.43 -29.67 34.87
C ARG A 542 1.98 -29.27 34.77
N PHE A 543 1.34 -29.58 33.65
CA PHE A 543 -0.08 -29.34 33.44
C PHE A 543 -0.93 -30.46 34.09
N ASN A 544 -0.64 -30.82 35.34
CA ASN A 544 -1.25 -31.94 36.04
C ASN A 544 -2.69 -31.65 36.55
N ALA A 545 -3.14 -30.40 36.47
CA ALA A 545 -4.56 -30.06 36.60
C ALA A 545 -5.37 -30.46 35.34
N SER A 546 -4.69 -30.64 34.20
CA SER A 546 -5.25 -31.01 32.91
C SER A 546 -4.83 -32.43 32.53
N VAL A 547 -5.14 -33.42 33.38
CA VAL A 547 -4.90 -34.83 33.05
C VAL A 547 -5.83 -35.27 31.93
N LEU A 548 -5.26 -35.88 30.89
CA LEU A 548 -5.96 -36.33 29.69
C LEU A 548 -5.97 -37.86 29.63
N VAL A 549 -7.03 -38.42 29.04
CA VAL A 549 -7.12 -39.85 28.72
C VAL A 549 -6.99 -39.99 27.22
N VAL A 550 -6.03 -40.82 26.77
CA VAL A 550 -5.77 -41.04 25.35
C VAL A 550 -6.99 -41.69 24.68
N SER A 551 -7.45 -41.07 23.59
CA SER A 551 -8.55 -41.57 22.76
C SER A 551 -8.16 -41.45 21.29
N GLY A 552 -8.45 -42.48 20.48
CA GLY A 552 -8.07 -42.50 19.07
C GLY A 552 -6.56 -42.45 18.82
N GLY A 553 -5.73 -42.77 19.81
CA GLY A 553 -4.27 -42.70 19.74
C GLY A 553 -3.70 -41.29 19.90
N GLN A 554 -4.51 -40.32 20.32
CA GLN A 554 -4.14 -38.91 20.38
C GLN A 554 -4.64 -38.22 21.66
N VAL A 555 -3.96 -37.15 22.05
CA VAL A 555 -4.44 -36.13 23.00
C VAL A 555 -4.03 -34.74 22.55
N SER A 556 -4.82 -33.73 22.93
CA SER A 556 -4.48 -32.32 22.68
C SER A 556 -4.70 -31.46 23.92
N LEU A 557 -3.92 -30.39 24.05
CA LEU A 557 -4.04 -29.37 25.08
C LEU A 557 -3.78 -28.00 24.47
N SER A 558 -4.64 -27.02 24.76
CA SER A 558 -4.35 -25.62 24.51
C SER A 558 -3.90 -24.97 25.83
N PRO A 559 -2.57 -24.85 26.08
CA PRO A 559 -2.09 -24.29 27.33
C PRO A 559 -2.38 -22.79 27.41
N ASP A 560 -2.72 -22.28 28.59
CA ASP A 560 -2.78 -20.85 28.86
C ASP A 560 -1.36 -20.31 29.03
N LEU A 561 -0.85 -19.63 28.01
CA LEU A 561 0.47 -19.01 27.98
C LEU A 561 0.59 -17.87 29.00
N GLY A 562 -0.53 -17.32 29.46
CA GLY A 562 -0.56 -16.33 30.54
C GLY A 562 -0.29 -16.91 31.93
N GLN A 563 -0.46 -18.23 32.12
CA GLN A 563 -0.47 -18.91 33.42
C GLN A 563 0.20 -20.30 33.37
N VAL A 564 1.38 -20.39 32.76
CA VAL A 564 2.16 -21.64 32.73
C VAL A 564 2.56 -22.05 34.16
N PRO A 565 2.29 -23.29 34.60
CA PRO A 565 2.48 -23.73 35.99
C PRO A 565 3.95 -24.07 36.31
N LEU A 566 4.86 -23.12 36.05
CA LEU A 566 6.30 -23.26 36.29
C LEU A 566 6.63 -23.02 37.78
N PRO A 567 7.30 -23.95 38.49
CA PRO A 567 7.74 -23.73 39.87
C PRO A 567 8.74 -22.57 39.99
N PRO A 568 8.78 -21.84 41.13
CA PRO A 568 8.01 -22.07 42.35
C PRO A 568 6.69 -21.29 42.43
N THR A 569 6.46 -20.32 41.53
CA THR A 569 5.28 -19.44 41.57
C THR A 569 4.04 -20.08 40.95
N PHE A 570 4.22 -21.08 40.07
CA PHE A 570 3.16 -21.79 39.35
C PHE A 570 2.24 -20.87 38.52
N ALA A 571 2.74 -19.71 38.13
CA ALA A 571 2.05 -18.73 37.31
C ALA A 571 3.08 -17.90 36.53
N HIS A 572 3.64 -18.49 35.47
CA HIS A 572 4.54 -17.80 34.54
C HIS A 572 3.77 -17.34 33.31
N THR A 573 3.96 -16.08 32.94
CA THR A 573 3.43 -15.52 31.69
C THR A 573 4.53 -15.60 30.64
N VAL A 574 4.29 -16.36 29.57
CA VAL A 574 5.19 -16.42 28.42
C VAL A 574 5.21 -15.05 27.74
N VAL A 575 6.39 -14.59 27.37
CA VAL A 575 6.59 -13.30 26.69
C VAL A 575 7.43 -13.47 25.42
N ALA A 576 7.37 -12.47 24.54
CA ALA A 576 8.19 -12.38 23.34
C ALA A 576 9.68 -12.60 23.64
N GLY A 577 10.35 -13.36 22.78
CA GLY A 577 11.76 -13.76 22.90
C GLY A 577 12.01 -14.99 23.77
N GLU A 578 11.05 -15.46 24.55
CA GLU A 578 11.22 -16.70 25.33
C GLU A 578 11.12 -17.95 24.45
N SER A 579 12.01 -18.91 24.69
CA SER A 579 11.90 -20.24 24.10
C SER A 579 11.37 -21.25 25.12
N TRP A 580 10.34 -21.98 24.74
CA TRP A 580 9.69 -23.00 25.56
C TRP A 580 9.71 -24.35 24.88
N ASN A 581 9.94 -25.38 25.68
CA ASN A 581 10.03 -26.75 25.23
C ASN A 581 8.91 -27.56 25.87
N PHE A 582 8.17 -28.33 25.08
CA PHE A 582 7.02 -29.10 25.49
C PHE A 582 7.24 -30.59 25.24
N GLN A 583 6.71 -31.42 26.13
CA GLN A 583 6.71 -32.88 26.00
C GLN A 583 5.45 -33.44 26.68
N LEU A 584 4.94 -34.58 26.21
CA LEU A 584 3.89 -35.31 26.91
C LEU A 584 4.50 -36.43 27.75
N TRP A 585 4.10 -36.52 29.02
CA TRP A 585 4.27 -37.74 29.81
C TRP A 585 2.98 -38.56 29.75
N PHE A 586 3.09 -39.88 29.57
CA PHE A 586 1.94 -40.77 29.55
C PHE A 586 2.22 -42.12 30.20
N ARG A 587 1.16 -42.77 30.70
CA ARG A 587 1.21 -44.15 31.19
C ARG A 587 1.42 -45.11 30.03
N ASP A 588 2.23 -46.13 30.25
CA ASP A 588 2.56 -47.12 29.24
C ASP A 588 2.65 -48.53 29.85
N ASN A 589 2.62 -49.56 29.02
CA ASN A 589 2.65 -50.95 29.46
C ASN A 589 3.49 -51.82 28.51
N ASN A 590 4.81 -51.62 28.55
CA ASN A 590 5.76 -52.36 27.74
C ASN A 590 7.00 -52.70 28.61
N PRO A 591 7.46 -53.95 28.76
CA PRO A 591 6.65 -55.17 28.74
C PRO A 591 5.69 -55.29 29.95
N GLY A 592 5.70 -54.32 30.87
CA GLY A 592 4.80 -54.23 32.03
C GLY A 592 4.52 -52.78 32.42
N PRO A 593 3.77 -52.52 33.52
CA PRO A 593 3.30 -51.18 33.84
C PRO A 593 4.45 -50.18 34.05
N THR A 594 4.46 -49.11 33.27
CA THR A 594 5.50 -48.08 33.28
C THR A 594 4.92 -46.71 32.86
N SER A 595 5.77 -45.81 32.39
CA SER A 595 5.42 -44.58 31.71
C SER A 595 6.42 -44.29 30.61
N ASN A 596 6.05 -43.43 29.67
CA ASN A 596 6.87 -43.04 28.54
C ASN A 596 6.65 -41.56 28.20
N PHE A 597 7.40 -41.05 27.24
CA PHE A 597 7.36 -39.66 26.81
C PHE A 597 7.22 -39.57 25.29
N SER A 598 6.58 -38.51 24.79
CA SER A 598 6.72 -38.11 23.39
C SER A 598 8.14 -37.61 23.10
N ASP A 599 8.45 -37.31 21.84
CA ASP A 599 9.56 -36.42 21.53
C ASP A 599 9.28 -34.99 22.07
N GLY A 600 10.24 -34.09 21.92
CA GLY A 600 10.11 -32.71 22.38
C GLY A 600 9.69 -31.77 21.26
N LEU A 601 8.94 -30.72 21.58
CA LEU A 601 8.64 -29.61 20.68
C LEU A 601 9.22 -28.32 21.27
N THR A 602 10.05 -27.60 20.52
CA THR A 602 10.56 -26.28 20.93
C THR A 602 9.85 -25.17 20.17
N ILE A 603 9.42 -24.12 20.86
CA ILE A 603 8.75 -22.95 20.30
C ILE A 603 9.46 -21.70 20.84
N THR A 604 9.93 -20.84 19.96
CA THR A 604 10.38 -19.49 20.32
C THR A 604 9.22 -18.54 20.09
N PHE A 605 8.76 -17.88 21.15
CA PHE A 605 7.62 -16.98 21.06
C PHE A 605 8.05 -15.58 20.64
N GLN A 606 7.21 -14.93 19.83
CA GLN A 606 7.36 -13.54 19.39
C GLN A 606 6.36 -12.60 20.06
#